data_AF-A0A2P4T5Y6-F1
#
_entry.id   AF-A0A2P4T5Y6-F1
#
_cell.length_a   1.000
_cell.length_b   1.000
_cell.length_c   1.000
_cell.angle_alpha   90.00
_cell.angle_beta   90.00
_cell.angle_gamma   90.00
#
_symmetry.space_group_name_H-M   'P 1'
#
loop_
_entity.id
_entity.type
_entity.pdbx_description
1 polymer ?
#
loop_
_entity_poly.entity_id
_entity_poly.type
_entity_poly.pdbx_seq_one_letter_code
_entity_poly.pdbx_strand_id
1 'polypeptide(L)'
;MFVARSIAADHRDLIHDVSFDFHGRRMATCSSDQSVKVWDKSENGDWHCTASWKVCINSHYTVILLFLFDFCREMFSGSGQEVTEAYGISFMLTRSNVFLRTAAFCVILQTHSGSVWRVTWAHPEFGQVLASCSFDRTAAVWEEIVGESNDKLRGQSHWVKRTTLVDSRTSVTDVKFAPKHMGLMLATCSADGVVRIYEAPDVMNLSQWSLQHEISCKLSCSCISWNPSSSRAHSPMIAVGSDDNSPNILAKVQIYEYNENTRKYAKAEALMTVTDPVHDIAFAPNLGRSFHILAVATKDVRIFTLKPLRKELTSSGGLTKFEIHIVAQFDNHNSQVWRVSWNITGTVLASSGDDGCVRLWKANYMDNWKCTGILKGNGSPVNGSSQQGIFNASLGSANTSLQNSLNGSSASRYFFPPLDSPRAGSRWSSHAQLLPPPPLIEHSCDADTANLQYPHPRRRCVSRPLNLLPENEGV
;
A
#
# COMPACT_ATOMS: atom_id res chain seq x y z
N MET A 1 -4.28 -7.01 30.00
CA MET A 1 -5.45 -6.80 29.12
C MET A 1 -5.12 -5.62 28.21
N PHE A 2 -5.30 -5.75 26.89
CA PHE A 2 -5.14 -4.60 25.99
C PHE A 2 -6.45 -3.80 25.97
N VAL A 3 -6.35 -2.48 26.07
CA VAL A 3 -7.50 -1.56 25.98
C VAL A 3 -7.40 -0.86 24.63
N ALA A 4 -8.31 -1.17 23.71
CA ALA A 4 -8.47 -0.40 22.50
C ALA A 4 -9.09 0.98 22.85
N ARG A 5 -8.41 2.06 22.45
CA ARG A 5 -8.96 3.42 22.49
C ARG A 5 -9.14 3.90 21.05
N SER A 6 -10.31 4.43 20.73
CA SER A 6 -10.48 5.20 19.49
C SER A 6 -9.79 6.55 19.65
N ILE A 7 -9.17 7.04 18.57
CA ILE A 7 -8.53 8.35 18.51
C ILE A 7 -9.16 9.16 17.37
N ALA A 8 -9.46 10.44 17.63
CA ALA A 8 -9.93 11.35 16.61
C ALA A 8 -8.76 11.71 15.69
N ALA A 9 -8.86 11.39 14.41
CA ALA A 9 -7.78 11.57 13.44
C ALA A 9 -7.79 12.95 12.75
N ASP A 10 -8.82 13.78 13.00
CA ASP A 10 -8.96 15.18 12.54
C ASP A 10 -8.61 15.44 11.06
N HIS A 11 -8.86 14.43 10.22
CA HIS A 11 -8.92 14.55 8.76
C HIS A 11 -10.34 14.94 8.34
N ARG A 12 -10.47 15.75 7.28
CA ARG A 12 -11.79 16.24 6.81
C ARG A 12 -12.50 15.29 5.84
N ASP A 13 -11.86 14.19 5.48
CA ASP A 13 -12.27 13.24 4.44
C ASP A 13 -11.62 11.87 4.74
N LEU A 14 -11.90 10.86 3.92
CA LEU A 14 -11.44 9.47 4.10
C LEU A 14 -9.93 9.35 4.29
N ILE A 15 -9.52 8.43 5.16
CA ILE A 15 -8.11 8.05 5.38
C ILE A 15 -7.80 6.85 4.48
N HIS A 16 -6.73 6.93 3.69
CA HIS A 16 -6.36 5.89 2.72
C HIS A 16 -5.31 4.92 3.26
N ASP A 17 -4.43 5.37 4.15
CA ASP A 17 -3.34 4.57 4.68
C ASP A 17 -2.88 5.04 6.06
N VAL A 18 -2.29 4.11 6.81
CA VAL A 18 -1.78 4.30 8.17
C VAL A 18 -0.48 3.51 8.33
N SER A 19 0.62 4.18 8.63
CA SER A 19 1.96 3.58 8.65
C SER A 19 2.70 3.91 9.94
N PHE A 20 3.27 2.92 10.59
CA PHE A 20 4.04 3.09 11.82
C PHE A 20 5.53 3.23 11.55
N ASP A 21 6.20 4.03 12.38
CA ASP A 21 7.66 4.03 12.50
C ASP A 21 8.17 2.64 12.92
N PHE A 22 9.43 2.34 12.58
CA PHE A 22 10.13 1.11 12.93
C PHE A 22 10.06 0.76 14.42
N HIS A 23 10.04 1.75 15.32
CA HIS A 23 9.91 1.54 16.77
C HIS A 23 8.45 1.45 17.27
N GLY A 24 7.45 1.66 16.41
CA GLY A 24 6.03 1.65 16.77
C GLY A 24 5.60 2.76 17.73
N ARG A 25 6.44 3.81 17.89
CA ARG A 25 6.18 4.97 18.76
C ARG A 25 5.53 6.13 18.01
N ARG A 26 5.70 6.16 16.69
CA ARG A 26 5.18 7.20 15.79
C ARG A 26 4.30 6.57 14.72
N MET A 27 3.31 7.30 14.24
CA MET A 27 2.35 6.85 13.24
C MET A 27 2.09 7.99 12.24
N ALA A 28 2.06 7.69 10.95
CA ALA A 28 1.67 8.61 9.90
C ALA A 28 0.32 8.20 9.32
N THR A 29 -0.56 9.17 9.05
CA THR A 29 -1.88 8.98 8.43
C THR A 29 -2.03 9.89 7.21
N CYS A 30 -2.62 9.39 6.12
CA CYS A 30 -2.85 10.17 4.90
C CYS A 30 -4.29 10.04 4.37
N SER A 31 -4.79 11.07 3.69
CA SER A 31 -6.22 11.24 3.40
C SER A 31 -6.51 11.83 2.02
N SER A 32 -7.75 11.62 1.55
CA SER A 32 -8.37 12.39 0.46
C SER A 32 -8.29 13.91 0.68
N ASP A 33 -8.28 14.36 1.94
CA ASP A 33 -8.30 15.78 2.30
C ASP A 33 -6.97 16.51 2.00
N GLN A 34 -6.06 15.89 1.25
CA GLN A 34 -4.75 16.42 0.85
C GLN A 34 -3.81 16.67 2.04
N SER A 35 -4.12 16.18 3.24
CA SER A 35 -3.22 16.23 4.38
C SER A 35 -2.56 14.90 4.69
N VAL A 36 -1.36 15.01 5.25
CA VAL A 36 -0.71 13.94 6.00
C VAL A 36 -0.59 14.44 7.45
N LYS A 37 -0.60 13.54 8.43
CA LYS A 37 -0.38 13.84 9.84
C LYS A 37 0.64 12.86 10.41
N VAL A 38 1.46 13.32 11.35
CA VAL A 38 2.33 12.47 12.18
C VAL A 38 1.87 12.58 13.63
N TRP A 39 1.69 11.41 14.23
CA TRP A 39 1.21 11.20 15.57
C TRP A 39 2.31 10.55 16.40
N ASP A 40 2.63 11.16 17.54
CA ASP A 40 3.55 10.58 18.51
C ASP A 40 2.78 9.96 19.67
N LYS A 41 3.33 8.87 20.21
CA LYS A 41 2.77 8.17 21.36
C LYS A 41 3.46 8.63 22.64
N SER A 42 2.69 9.27 23.52
CA SER A 42 3.13 9.66 24.87
C SER A 42 3.48 8.43 25.71
N GLU A 43 4.30 8.61 26.76
CA GLU A 43 4.62 7.55 27.73
C GLU A 43 3.35 6.93 28.36
N ASN A 44 2.33 7.76 28.56
CA ASN A 44 0.98 7.40 29.03
C ASN A 44 0.25 6.38 28.12
N GLY A 45 0.73 6.18 26.88
CA GLY A 45 0.14 5.31 25.87
C GLY A 45 -0.82 6.00 24.89
N ASP A 46 -1.18 7.26 25.16
CA ASP A 46 -2.07 8.09 24.31
C ASP A 46 -1.32 8.71 23.13
N TRP A 47 -2.04 8.95 22.02
CA TRP A 47 -1.51 9.52 20.79
C TRP A 47 -1.82 11.01 20.66
N HIS A 48 -0.85 11.81 20.22
CA HIS A 48 -1.01 13.23 19.94
C HIS A 48 -0.49 13.59 18.54
N CYS A 49 -1.18 14.48 17.83
CA CYS A 49 -0.78 14.95 16.50
C CYS A 49 0.36 15.97 16.63
N THR A 50 1.61 15.54 16.42
CA THR A 50 2.81 16.41 16.49
C THR A 50 2.96 17.28 15.25
N ALA A 51 2.67 16.74 14.06
CA ALA A 51 2.75 17.47 12.79
C ALA A 51 1.53 17.20 11.90
N SER A 52 1.08 18.23 11.18
CA SER A 52 0.04 18.12 10.15
C SER A 52 0.40 19.06 9.00
N TRP A 53 0.48 18.53 7.79
CA TRP A 53 0.75 19.31 6.57
C TRP A 53 -0.45 19.22 5.64
N LYS A 54 -0.75 20.28 4.88
CA LYS A 54 -1.89 20.33 3.96
C LYS A 54 -1.63 21.37 2.87
N VAL A 55 -2.17 21.17 1.67
CA VAL A 55 -2.11 22.16 0.60
C VAL A 55 -2.74 23.49 1.03
N CYS A 56 -2.00 24.58 0.86
CA CYS A 56 -2.54 25.93 0.96
C CYS A 56 -3.28 26.29 -0.33
N ILE A 57 -4.59 26.08 -0.36
CA ILE A 57 -5.41 26.32 -1.58
C ILE A 57 -5.48 27.82 -1.95
N ASN A 58 -5.13 28.72 -1.03
CA ASN A 58 -5.20 30.18 -1.19
C ASN A 58 -3.91 30.81 -1.74
N SER A 59 -3.30 30.17 -2.76
CA SER A 59 -2.03 30.61 -3.36
C SER A 59 -2.05 32.10 -3.78
N HIS A 60 -3.13 32.56 -4.42
CA HIS A 60 -3.26 33.96 -4.85
C HIS A 60 -3.10 34.99 -3.72
N TYR A 61 -3.70 34.76 -2.54
CA TYR A 61 -3.55 35.68 -1.40
C TYR A 61 -2.20 35.51 -0.68
N THR A 62 -1.66 34.28 -0.63
CA THR A 62 -0.40 33.99 0.07
C THR A 62 0.81 34.52 -0.69
N VAL A 63 0.83 34.40 -2.03
CA VAL A 63 1.88 34.96 -2.88
C VAL A 63 1.88 36.49 -2.82
N ILE A 64 0.70 37.13 -2.86
CA ILE A 64 0.58 38.59 -2.69
C ILE A 64 1.13 39.02 -1.32
N LEU A 65 0.82 38.31 -0.23
CA LEU A 65 1.34 38.62 1.09
C LEU A 65 2.87 38.46 1.19
N LEU A 66 3.47 37.44 0.57
CA LEU A 66 4.92 37.26 0.56
C LEU A 66 5.63 38.33 -0.28
N PHE A 67 5.12 38.64 -1.48
CA PHE A 67 5.65 39.74 -2.30
C PHE A 67 5.55 41.09 -1.59
N LEU A 68 4.43 41.38 -0.92
CA LEU A 68 4.31 42.58 -0.09
C LEU A 68 5.30 42.59 1.07
N PHE A 69 5.55 41.45 1.71
CA PHE A 69 6.46 41.38 2.85
C PHE A 69 7.92 41.64 2.47
N ASP A 70 8.43 41.02 1.40
CA ASP A 70 9.80 41.29 0.93
C ASP A 70 9.92 42.67 0.24
N PHE A 71 8.91 43.14 -0.49
CA PHE A 71 8.91 44.51 -1.06
C PHE A 71 8.94 45.58 0.06
N CYS A 72 8.17 45.41 1.13
CA CYS A 72 8.30 46.23 2.33
C CYS A 72 9.67 46.06 3.00
N ARG A 73 10.24 44.85 3.03
CA ARG A 73 11.55 44.60 3.64
C ARG A 73 12.68 45.34 2.92
N GLU A 74 12.64 45.43 1.60
CA GLU A 74 13.58 46.25 0.83
C GLU A 74 13.32 47.75 1.08
N MET A 75 12.07 48.23 0.96
CA MET A 75 11.74 49.64 1.19
C MET A 75 12.16 50.15 2.57
N PHE A 76 11.85 49.42 3.65
CA PHE A 76 12.16 49.83 5.01
C PHE A 76 13.62 49.57 5.43
N SER A 77 14.45 49.00 4.56
CA SER A 77 15.90 48.89 4.82
C SER A 77 16.66 50.21 4.61
N GLY A 78 16.09 51.18 3.88
CA GLY A 78 16.79 52.37 3.39
C GLY A 78 16.34 53.73 3.94
N SER A 79 15.19 53.85 4.61
CA SER A 79 14.63 55.14 5.03
C SER A 79 14.10 55.16 6.47
N GLY A 80 14.77 55.93 7.33
CA GLY A 80 14.37 56.14 8.73
C GLY A 80 13.28 57.20 8.91
N GLN A 81 12.12 57.05 8.26
CA GLN A 81 10.95 57.91 8.47
C GLN A 81 9.65 57.10 8.57
N GLU A 82 8.76 57.51 9.48
CA GLU A 82 7.40 56.99 9.54
C GLU A 82 6.57 57.57 8.39
N VAL A 83 5.90 56.70 7.62
CA VAL A 83 4.94 57.11 6.58
C VAL A 83 3.62 56.39 6.83
N THR A 84 2.64 57.12 7.32
CA THR A 84 1.23 56.72 7.28
C THR A 84 0.67 56.84 5.86
N GLU A 85 -0.33 56.01 5.57
CA GLU A 85 -1.11 55.95 4.32
C GLU A 85 -0.45 55.23 3.13
N ALA A 86 -0.75 53.94 3.01
CA ALA A 86 -0.79 53.22 1.74
C ALA A 86 -2.16 52.50 1.63
N TYR A 87 -2.90 52.85 0.59
CA TYR A 87 -4.22 52.34 0.15
C TYR A 87 -4.88 51.17 0.92
N GLY A 88 -5.91 51.51 1.70
CA GLY A 88 -7.21 50.82 1.60
C GLY A 88 -7.46 49.53 2.41
N ILE A 89 -6.48 48.97 3.14
CA ILE A 89 -6.72 47.85 4.05
C ILE A 89 -6.50 48.28 5.50
N SER A 90 -7.59 48.62 6.19
CA SER A 90 -7.55 49.10 7.58
C SER A 90 -7.31 47.96 8.57
N PHE A 91 -6.04 47.60 8.77
CA PHE A 91 -5.62 46.86 9.96
C PHE A 91 -5.67 47.79 11.18
N MET A 92 -6.71 47.66 12.01
CA MET A 92 -6.77 48.38 13.29
C MET A 92 -5.67 47.89 14.25
N LEU A 93 -4.57 48.63 14.28
CA LEU A 93 -3.51 48.55 15.29
C LEU A 93 -3.98 49.12 16.65
N THR A 94 -4.97 48.47 17.27
CA THR A 94 -5.26 48.69 18.69
C THR A 94 -4.10 48.18 19.55
N ARG A 95 -3.75 48.92 20.62
CA ARG A 95 -2.53 48.72 21.43
C ARG A 95 -2.56 47.48 22.35
N SER A 96 -2.81 46.29 21.81
CA SER A 96 -2.74 45.01 22.50
C SER A 96 -1.83 44.06 21.71
N ASN A 97 -0.59 43.92 22.17
CA ASN A 97 0.55 43.34 21.43
C ASN A 97 0.55 41.79 21.34
N VAL A 98 -0.65 41.21 21.17
CA VAL A 98 -0.94 39.78 21.33
C VAL A 98 -1.37 39.13 20.02
N PHE A 99 -2.10 39.84 19.15
CA PHE A 99 -2.73 39.21 17.97
C PHE A 99 -1.78 38.99 16.77
N LEU A 100 -0.75 39.84 16.62
CA LEU A 100 0.17 39.76 15.47
C LEU A 100 1.26 38.68 15.59
N ARG A 101 1.48 38.09 16.77
CA ARG A 101 2.53 37.06 16.98
C ARG A 101 2.11 35.64 16.57
N THR A 102 0.84 35.43 16.21
CA THR A 102 0.29 34.10 15.86
C THR A 102 0.32 33.81 14.35
N ALA A 103 0.45 34.84 13.50
CA ALA A 103 0.36 34.68 12.03
C ALA A 103 1.66 34.19 11.35
N ALA A 104 2.82 34.38 11.97
CA ALA A 104 4.13 34.22 11.33
C ALA A 104 4.75 32.81 11.37
N PHE A 105 4.05 31.81 11.95
CA PHE A 105 4.60 30.46 12.14
C PHE A 105 3.87 29.35 11.34
N CYS A 106 3.11 29.75 10.31
CA CYS A 106 2.47 28.81 9.39
C CYS A 106 3.31 28.63 8.12
N VAL A 107 4.41 27.87 8.22
CA VAL A 107 5.09 27.33 7.04
C VAL A 107 4.21 26.20 6.47
N ILE A 108 3.19 26.58 5.70
CA ILE A 108 2.21 25.65 5.14
C ILE A 108 2.85 24.88 3.99
N LEU A 109 3.56 23.80 4.33
CA LEU A 109 4.16 22.91 3.37
C LEU A 109 3.10 22.30 2.45
N GLN A 110 3.20 22.61 1.16
CA GLN A 110 2.30 22.11 0.14
C GLN A 110 2.59 20.63 -0.13
N THR A 111 1.75 19.77 0.44
CA THR A 111 1.78 18.30 0.36
C THR A 111 1.62 17.79 -1.07
N HIS A 112 0.37 17.73 -1.52
CA HIS A 112 -0.05 17.05 -2.74
C HIS A 112 -1.37 17.66 -3.21
N SER A 113 -1.48 18.02 -4.48
CA SER A 113 -2.65 18.72 -5.05
C SER A 113 -3.88 17.81 -5.26
N GLY A 114 -3.86 16.59 -4.70
CA GLY A 114 -4.90 15.58 -4.77
C GLY A 114 -4.75 14.53 -3.65
N SER A 115 -5.71 13.62 -3.54
CA SER A 115 -5.78 12.59 -2.49
C SER A 115 -4.46 11.83 -2.30
N VAL A 116 -4.02 11.65 -1.05
CA VAL A 116 -2.75 11.00 -0.72
C VAL A 116 -3.02 9.52 -0.43
N TRP A 117 -2.60 8.62 -1.32
CA TRP A 117 -3.02 7.21 -1.36
C TRP A 117 -2.31 6.28 -0.39
N ARG A 118 -1.02 6.54 -0.10
CA ARG A 118 -0.19 5.75 0.81
C ARG A 118 0.83 6.63 1.51
N VAL A 119 1.33 6.15 2.65
CA VAL A 119 2.41 6.78 3.40
C VAL A 119 3.33 5.70 3.99
N THR A 120 4.64 5.94 4.00
CA THR A 120 5.64 4.95 4.42
C THR A 120 6.83 5.61 5.09
N TRP A 121 7.36 4.98 6.14
CA TRP A 121 8.56 5.41 6.85
C TRP A 121 9.80 4.73 6.27
N ALA A 122 10.92 5.46 6.19
CA ALA A 122 12.22 4.87 5.91
C ALA A 122 12.73 4.06 7.12
N HIS A 123 13.76 3.26 6.92
CA HIS A 123 14.50 2.66 8.04
C HIS A 123 15.29 3.77 8.78
N PRO A 124 15.24 3.85 10.13
CA PRO A 124 15.75 5.01 10.90
C PRO A 124 17.27 5.26 10.81
N GLU A 125 18.02 4.32 10.23
CA GLU A 125 19.44 4.47 9.84
C GLU A 125 19.66 5.55 8.78
N PHE A 126 18.61 5.93 8.04
CA PHE A 126 18.60 7.04 7.09
C PHE A 126 17.98 8.33 7.67
N GLY A 127 17.77 8.39 9.00
CA GLY A 127 17.09 9.49 9.67
C GLY A 127 15.56 9.35 9.71
N GLN A 128 14.89 10.40 10.17
CA GLN A 128 13.42 10.46 10.27
C GLN A 128 12.82 10.90 8.93
N VAL A 129 12.74 9.94 8.00
CA VAL A 129 12.31 10.18 6.61
C VAL A 129 10.98 9.48 6.34
N LEU A 130 10.06 10.20 5.69
CA LEU A 130 8.72 9.75 5.33
C LEU A 130 8.50 9.97 3.82
N ALA A 131 7.86 9.03 3.15
CA ALA A 131 7.41 9.19 1.77
C ALA A 131 5.88 9.08 1.66
N SER A 132 5.29 9.90 0.80
CA SER A 132 3.86 9.92 0.49
C SER A 132 3.63 9.89 -1.02
N CYS A 133 2.53 9.28 -1.49
CA CYS A 133 2.16 9.28 -2.91
C CYS A 133 0.71 9.74 -3.13
N SER A 134 0.41 10.30 -4.30
CA SER A 134 -0.87 10.97 -4.55
C SER A 134 -1.45 10.73 -5.94
N PHE A 135 -2.76 10.96 -6.03
CA PHE A 135 -3.52 11.11 -7.26
C PHE A 135 -2.99 12.25 -8.16
N ASP A 136 -2.26 13.23 -7.61
CA ASP A 136 -1.63 14.31 -8.38
C ASP A 136 -0.47 13.86 -9.30
N ARG A 137 -0.19 12.55 -9.32
CA ARG A 137 0.87 11.84 -10.07
C ARG A 137 2.27 11.95 -9.47
N THR A 138 2.40 12.52 -8.28
CA THR A 138 3.70 12.70 -7.61
C THR A 138 3.87 11.80 -6.40
N ALA A 139 5.13 11.56 -6.05
CA ALA A 139 5.52 11.11 -4.71
C ALA A 139 6.40 12.18 -4.06
N ALA A 140 6.21 12.44 -2.77
CA ALA A 140 6.97 13.42 -2.01
C ALA A 140 7.79 12.74 -0.91
N VAL A 141 9.01 13.24 -0.69
CA VAL A 141 9.88 12.80 0.42
C VAL A 141 10.03 13.94 1.42
N TRP A 142 9.85 13.59 2.69
CA TRP A 142 9.80 14.48 3.84
C TRP A 142 10.85 14.05 4.86
N GLU A 143 11.50 15.01 5.49
CA GLU A 143 12.45 14.78 6.58
C GLU A 143 12.03 15.58 7.81
N GLU A 144 12.13 15.00 9.00
CA GLU A 144 11.96 15.72 10.26
C GLU A 144 13.28 16.38 10.69
N ILE A 145 13.30 17.72 10.70
CA ILE A 145 14.39 18.49 11.29
C ILE A 145 14.02 18.79 12.74
N VAL A 146 14.61 18.01 13.66
CA VAL A 146 14.56 18.28 15.10
C VAL A 146 15.44 19.50 15.40
N GLY A 147 14.82 20.60 15.83
CA GLY A 147 15.58 21.79 16.24
C GLY A 147 16.28 21.57 17.57
N GLU A 148 17.59 21.83 17.63
CA GLU A 148 18.36 21.82 18.88
C GLU A 148 17.91 22.96 19.81
N SER A 149 16.95 22.67 20.70
CA SER A 149 16.43 23.66 21.65
C SER A 149 17.34 23.77 22.88
N ASN A 150 18.29 24.69 22.82
CA ASN A 150 19.09 25.12 23.98
C ASN A 150 18.32 26.07 24.93
N ASP A 151 17.04 26.34 24.64
CA ASP A 151 16.14 27.20 25.42
C ASP A 151 14.78 26.51 25.68
N LYS A 152 14.23 26.70 26.88
CA LYS A 152 13.29 25.79 27.56
C LYS A 152 11.84 25.83 27.07
N LEU A 153 11.56 26.44 25.91
CA LEU A 153 10.18 26.77 25.50
C LEU A 153 9.77 26.39 24.06
N ARG A 154 10.66 25.85 23.20
CA ARG A 154 10.28 25.47 21.82
C ARG A 154 11.20 24.44 21.15
N GLY A 155 11.30 23.25 21.73
CA GLY A 155 11.82 22.05 21.05
C GLY A 155 10.82 21.46 20.05
N GLN A 156 10.28 22.26 19.14
CA GLN A 156 9.39 21.76 18.09
C GLN A 156 10.21 21.21 16.93
N SER A 157 10.13 19.90 16.69
CA SER A 157 10.56 19.35 15.41
C SER A 157 9.68 19.92 14.30
N HIS A 158 10.30 20.32 13.21
CA HIS A 158 9.58 20.77 12.02
C HIS A 158 10.02 19.90 10.85
N TRP A 159 9.05 19.51 10.05
CA TRP A 159 9.31 18.68 8.89
C TRP A 159 9.52 19.55 7.66
N VAL A 160 10.29 19.05 6.69
CA VAL A 160 10.63 19.76 5.45
C VAL A 160 10.41 18.84 4.25
N LYS A 161 9.78 19.35 3.18
CA LYS A 161 9.72 18.66 1.88
C LYS A 161 11.10 18.68 1.25
N ARG A 162 11.75 17.53 1.11
CA ARG A 162 13.10 17.44 0.55
C ARG A 162 13.08 17.27 -0.97
N THR A 163 12.19 16.45 -1.50
CA THR A 163 12.00 16.32 -2.96
C THR A 163 10.54 16.03 -3.34
N THR A 164 10.23 16.18 -4.63
CA THR A 164 8.99 15.73 -5.26
C THR A 164 9.33 15.01 -6.56
N LEU A 165 9.03 13.72 -6.61
CA LEU A 165 9.23 12.83 -7.75
C LEU A 165 8.03 12.95 -8.70
N VAL A 166 8.26 13.25 -9.97
CA VAL A 166 7.23 13.71 -10.93
C VAL A 166 7.18 12.94 -12.25
N ASP A 167 7.98 11.87 -12.37
CA ASP A 167 8.18 11.10 -13.62
C ASP A 167 6.95 10.23 -14.00
N SER A 168 6.03 10.03 -13.06
CA SER A 168 4.84 9.21 -13.27
C SER A 168 3.77 9.96 -14.07
N ARG A 169 3.26 9.30 -15.11
CA ARG A 169 2.28 9.88 -16.06
C ARG A 169 0.85 9.86 -15.53
N THR A 170 0.60 9.14 -14.45
CA THR A 170 -0.71 8.86 -13.85
C THR A 170 -0.62 8.81 -12.33
N SER A 171 -1.77 8.70 -11.64
CA SER A 171 -1.84 8.55 -10.18
C SER A 171 -0.85 7.52 -9.65
N VAL A 172 -0.09 7.88 -8.61
CA VAL A 172 0.83 6.99 -7.93
C VAL A 172 0.06 6.29 -6.82
N THR A 173 -0.23 5.00 -7.02
CA THR A 173 -1.16 4.17 -6.23
C THR A 173 -0.54 3.64 -4.94
N ASP A 174 0.79 3.42 -4.94
CA ASP A 174 1.53 2.92 -3.79
C ASP A 174 3.00 3.37 -3.79
N VAL A 175 3.62 3.45 -2.62
CA VAL A 175 5.01 3.84 -2.39
C VAL A 175 5.59 3.04 -1.21
N LYS A 176 6.79 2.46 -1.39
CA LYS A 176 7.46 1.62 -0.39
C LYS A 176 8.98 1.78 -0.46
N PHE A 177 9.61 2.08 0.68
CA PHE A 177 11.07 2.03 0.81
C PHE A 177 11.59 0.59 0.66
N ALA A 178 12.79 0.45 0.12
CA ALA A 178 13.48 -0.83 0.02
C ALA A 178 14.05 -1.29 1.37
N PRO A 179 14.39 -2.59 1.52
CA PRO A 179 15.12 -3.07 2.69
C PRO A 179 16.49 -2.39 2.82
N LYS A 180 16.81 -1.92 4.03
CA LYS A 180 17.98 -1.05 4.33
C LYS A 180 19.33 -1.49 3.76
N HIS A 181 19.54 -2.79 3.56
CA HIS A 181 20.80 -3.33 3.03
C HIS A 181 21.00 -3.05 1.53
N MET A 182 19.97 -2.52 0.86
CA MET A 182 20.02 -2.01 -0.52
C MET A 182 20.31 -0.49 -0.59
N GLY A 183 20.54 0.16 0.56
CA GLY A 183 20.64 1.62 0.64
C GLY A 183 19.28 2.32 0.70
N LEU A 184 19.28 3.64 0.55
CA LEU A 184 18.06 4.46 0.58
C LEU A 184 17.38 4.47 -0.80
N MET A 185 16.66 3.39 -1.10
CA MET A 185 15.86 3.26 -2.32
C MET A 185 14.36 3.34 -2.04
N LEU A 186 13.60 3.88 -3.00
CA LEU A 186 12.16 4.08 -2.94
C LEU A 186 11.52 3.54 -4.22
N ALA A 187 10.64 2.55 -4.09
CA ALA A 187 9.77 2.14 -5.18
C ALA A 187 8.45 2.93 -5.14
N THR A 188 8.02 3.41 -6.30
CA THR A 188 6.69 3.98 -6.54
C THR A 188 5.94 3.14 -7.56
N CYS A 189 4.65 2.98 -7.35
CA CYS A 189 3.72 2.19 -8.15
C CYS A 189 2.70 3.13 -8.79
N SER A 190 2.40 2.96 -10.08
CA SER A 190 1.55 3.89 -10.82
C SER A 190 0.60 3.19 -11.79
N ALA A 191 -0.59 3.79 -11.98
CA ALA A 191 -1.68 3.23 -12.80
C ALA A 191 -1.37 3.16 -14.32
N ASP A 192 -0.27 3.79 -14.79
CA ASP A 192 0.30 3.61 -16.14
C ASP A 192 0.91 2.22 -16.35
N GLY A 193 0.91 1.40 -15.30
CA GLY A 193 1.42 0.03 -15.31
C GLY A 193 2.94 -0.02 -15.26
N VAL A 194 3.53 0.96 -14.56
CA VAL A 194 4.97 1.12 -14.42
C VAL A 194 5.33 1.26 -12.94
N VAL A 195 6.32 0.47 -12.50
CA VAL A 195 6.97 0.64 -11.21
C VAL A 195 8.30 1.35 -11.43
N ARG A 196 8.52 2.45 -10.71
CA ARG A 196 9.73 3.29 -10.80
C ARG A 196 10.50 3.18 -9.50
N ILE A 197 11.80 2.89 -9.59
CA ILE A 197 12.69 2.69 -8.44
C ILE A 197 13.72 3.82 -8.45
N TYR A 198 13.66 4.64 -7.40
CA TYR A 198 14.58 5.74 -7.16
C TYR A 198 15.58 5.37 -6.07
N GLU A 199 16.75 5.98 -6.12
CA GLU A 199 17.81 5.86 -5.11
C GLU A 199 18.31 7.26 -4.76
N ALA A 200 18.48 7.54 -3.47
CA ALA A 200 19.21 8.71 -3.00
C ALA A 200 20.72 8.38 -2.99
N PRO A 201 21.54 8.93 -3.91
CA PRO A 201 22.97 8.60 -4.00
C PRO A 201 23.78 9.16 -2.82
N ASP A 202 23.24 10.14 -2.10
CA ASP A 202 23.75 10.64 -0.83
C ASP A 202 22.62 10.71 0.20
N VAL A 203 22.76 9.93 1.28
CA VAL A 203 21.81 9.90 2.41
C VAL A 203 21.78 11.24 3.15
N MET A 204 22.87 12.01 3.12
CA MET A 204 22.94 13.34 3.73
C MET A 204 22.20 14.41 2.90
N ASN A 205 21.88 14.14 1.63
CA ASN A 205 21.24 15.09 0.72
C ASN A 205 19.96 14.53 0.10
N LEU A 206 18.93 14.36 0.94
CA LEU A 206 17.61 13.83 0.56
C LEU A 206 16.83 14.68 -0.47
N SER A 207 17.39 15.79 -0.96
CA SER A 207 16.82 16.53 -2.10
C SER A 207 17.08 15.84 -3.45
N GLN A 208 18.19 15.10 -3.56
CA GLN A 208 18.63 14.45 -4.80
C GLN A 208 18.24 12.97 -4.81
N TRP A 209 17.46 12.60 -5.82
CA TRP A 209 17.01 11.22 -6.06
C TRP A 209 17.18 10.90 -7.53
N SER A 210 17.80 9.76 -7.82
CA SER A 210 18.06 9.28 -9.18
C SER A 210 17.15 8.10 -9.51
N LEU A 211 16.46 8.14 -10.66
CA LEU A 211 15.65 7.04 -11.17
C LEU A 211 16.59 5.95 -11.71
N GLN A 212 16.76 4.85 -10.98
CA GLN A 212 17.64 3.75 -11.39
C GLN A 212 16.95 2.78 -12.36
N HIS A 213 15.68 2.47 -12.11
CA HIS A 213 14.95 1.46 -12.87
C HIS A 213 13.51 1.85 -13.15
N GLU A 214 13.08 1.61 -14.38
CA GLU A 214 11.68 1.62 -14.80
C GLU A 214 11.25 0.21 -15.21
N ILE A 215 10.20 -0.31 -14.57
CA ILE A 215 9.70 -1.68 -14.75
C ILE A 215 8.28 -1.61 -15.33
N SER A 216 8.11 -1.99 -16.59
CA SER A 216 6.78 -2.08 -17.21
C SER A 216 6.10 -3.42 -16.87
N CYS A 217 4.95 -3.33 -16.21
CA CYS A 217 4.07 -4.44 -15.83
C CYS A 217 2.96 -4.71 -16.84
N LYS A 218 2.69 -3.75 -17.74
CA LYS A 218 1.67 -3.79 -18.82
C LYS A 218 0.22 -3.91 -18.35
N LEU A 219 -0.04 -3.77 -17.05
CA LEU A 219 -1.35 -3.76 -16.38
C LEU A 219 -1.38 -2.57 -15.42
N SER A 220 -2.53 -1.99 -15.12
CA SER A 220 -2.64 -0.99 -14.03
C SER A 220 -2.07 -1.56 -12.73
N CYS A 221 -1.16 -0.86 -12.07
CA CYS A 221 -0.54 -1.35 -10.83
C CYS A 221 -1.16 -0.66 -9.61
N SER A 222 -1.58 -1.45 -8.62
CA SER A 222 -2.37 -1.00 -7.45
C SER A 222 -1.59 -1.00 -6.12
N CYS A 223 -0.59 -1.88 -6.01
CA CYS A 223 0.17 -2.13 -4.80
C CYS A 223 1.54 -2.77 -5.13
N ILE A 224 2.53 -2.54 -4.25
CA ILE A 224 3.89 -3.09 -4.37
C ILE A 224 4.39 -3.63 -3.04
N SER A 225 5.21 -4.69 -3.11
CA SER A 225 5.86 -5.27 -1.94
C SER A 225 7.29 -5.69 -2.26
N TRP A 226 8.25 -5.13 -1.53
CA TRP A 226 9.65 -5.58 -1.53
C TRP A 226 9.78 -6.89 -0.76
N ASN A 227 10.62 -7.82 -1.23
CA ASN A 227 11.03 -8.97 -0.43
C ASN A 227 11.99 -8.51 0.69
N PRO A 228 11.63 -8.61 1.98
CA PRO A 228 12.45 -8.11 3.10
C PRO A 228 13.64 -9.03 3.43
N SER A 229 13.92 -10.06 2.62
CA SER A 229 15.07 -10.94 2.77
C SER A 229 16.37 -10.14 2.78
N SER A 230 17.09 -10.14 3.91
CA SER A 230 18.43 -9.54 4.03
C SER A 230 19.56 -10.55 3.81
N SER A 231 19.27 -11.71 3.23
CA SER A 231 20.25 -12.71 2.84
C SER A 231 20.81 -12.42 1.46
N ARG A 232 22.13 -12.21 1.35
CA ARG A 232 22.86 -12.10 0.07
C ARG A 232 22.78 -13.35 -0.82
N ALA A 233 22.22 -14.46 -0.32
CA ALA A 233 21.93 -15.66 -1.13
C ALA A 233 20.62 -15.56 -1.93
N HIS A 234 19.88 -14.46 -1.80
CA HIS A 234 18.66 -14.18 -2.56
C HIS A 234 18.76 -12.80 -3.19
N SER A 235 18.57 -12.74 -4.52
CA SER A 235 18.52 -11.49 -5.28
C SER A 235 17.39 -10.58 -4.77
N PRO A 236 17.51 -9.24 -4.92
CA PRO A 236 16.38 -8.33 -4.68
C PRO A 236 15.14 -8.74 -5.48
N MET A 237 13.97 -8.75 -4.83
CA MET A 237 12.70 -9.10 -5.47
C MET A 237 11.59 -8.12 -5.10
N ILE A 238 10.67 -7.88 -6.05
CA ILE A 238 9.48 -7.05 -5.88
C ILE A 238 8.27 -7.83 -6.41
N ALA A 239 7.18 -7.85 -5.64
CA ALA A 239 5.86 -8.28 -6.10
C ALA A 239 5.02 -7.04 -6.41
N VAL A 240 4.30 -7.08 -7.53
CA VAL A 240 3.44 -5.99 -8.02
C VAL A 240 2.04 -6.55 -8.24
N GLY A 241 1.03 -5.90 -7.66
CA GLY A 241 -0.38 -6.25 -7.83
C GLY A 241 -1.09 -5.31 -8.82
N SER A 242 -2.15 -5.83 -9.44
CA SER A 242 -2.98 -5.11 -10.40
C SER A 242 -4.45 -5.13 -9.99
N ASP A 243 -5.09 -3.96 -10.05
CA ASP A 243 -6.51 -3.74 -9.82
C ASP A 243 -7.37 -3.85 -11.09
N ASP A 244 -6.77 -4.19 -12.24
CA ASP A 244 -7.49 -4.30 -13.52
C ASP A 244 -8.65 -5.30 -13.40
N ASN A 245 -9.88 -4.83 -13.61
CA ASN A 245 -11.09 -5.66 -13.49
C ASN A 245 -11.36 -6.53 -14.74
N SER A 246 -10.51 -6.47 -15.76
CA SER A 246 -10.64 -7.28 -16.97
C SER A 246 -10.59 -8.79 -16.65
N PRO A 247 -11.59 -9.59 -17.05
CA PRO A 247 -11.61 -11.04 -16.78
C PRO A 247 -10.61 -11.81 -17.67
N ASN A 248 -10.18 -11.22 -18.79
CA ASN A 248 -9.23 -11.83 -19.74
C ASN A 248 -7.79 -11.93 -19.21
N ILE A 249 -7.50 -11.35 -18.04
CA ILE A 249 -6.15 -11.18 -17.51
C ILE A 249 -5.95 -12.09 -16.30
N LEU A 250 -5.34 -13.26 -16.54
CA LEU A 250 -5.31 -14.35 -15.56
C LEU A 250 -4.20 -14.24 -14.49
N ALA A 251 -3.25 -13.31 -14.65
CA ALA A 251 -2.08 -13.20 -13.77
C ALA A 251 -1.87 -11.75 -13.29
N LYS A 252 -2.74 -11.31 -12.37
CA LYS A 252 -2.77 -9.93 -11.85
C LYS A 252 -1.72 -9.65 -10.77
N VAL A 253 -1.01 -10.67 -10.29
CA VAL A 253 0.23 -10.50 -9.51
C VAL A 253 1.44 -10.94 -10.33
N GLN A 254 2.42 -10.06 -10.43
CA GLN A 254 3.67 -10.29 -11.16
C GLN A 254 4.87 -10.10 -10.22
N ILE A 255 5.90 -10.93 -10.37
CA ILE A 255 7.06 -10.94 -9.48
C ILE A 255 8.32 -10.73 -10.32
N TYR A 256 9.12 -9.74 -9.90
CA TYR A 256 10.34 -9.32 -10.55
C TYR A 256 11.54 -9.62 -9.66
N GLU A 257 12.60 -10.17 -10.26
CA GLU A 257 13.89 -10.41 -9.63
C GLU A 257 14.92 -9.46 -10.27
N TYR A 258 15.77 -8.84 -9.45
CA TYR A 258 16.92 -8.08 -9.93
C TYR A 258 18.01 -9.03 -10.42
N ASN A 259 18.42 -8.90 -11.68
CA ASN A 259 19.51 -9.68 -12.25
C ASN A 259 20.78 -8.84 -12.30
N GLU A 260 21.77 -9.19 -11.47
CA GLU A 260 23.04 -8.47 -11.36
C GLU A 260 23.82 -8.41 -12.70
N ASN A 261 23.75 -9.47 -13.52
CA ASN A 261 24.45 -9.56 -14.79
C ASN A 261 23.92 -8.56 -15.83
N THR A 262 22.63 -8.22 -15.78
CA THR A 262 22.00 -7.26 -16.69
C THR A 262 21.73 -5.89 -16.05
N ARG A 263 21.98 -5.77 -14.73
CA ARG A 263 21.63 -4.63 -13.86
C ARG A 263 20.20 -4.14 -14.03
N LYS A 264 19.27 -5.09 -14.22
CA LYS A 264 17.84 -4.82 -14.48
C LYS A 264 16.96 -5.81 -13.74
N TYR A 265 15.81 -5.32 -13.30
CA TYR A 265 14.71 -6.17 -12.88
C TYR A 265 14.11 -6.87 -14.10
N ALA A 266 13.99 -8.19 -14.02
CA ALA A 266 13.31 -9.00 -15.01
C ALA A 266 12.18 -9.80 -14.34
N LYS A 267 11.12 -10.08 -15.10
CA LYS A 267 9.97 -10.83 -14.60
C LYS A 267 10.38 -12.28 -14.37
N ALA A 268 10.39 -12.70 -13.11
CA ALA A 268 10.68 -14.07 -12.72
C ALA A 268 9.42 -14.93 -12.84
N GLU A 269 8.29 -14.48 -12.26
CA GLU A 269 7.08 -15.30 -12.11
C GLU A 269 5.79 -14.46 -12.26
N ALA A 270 4.66 -15.14 -12.42
CA ALA A 270 3.33 -14.53 -12.41
C ALA A 270 2.29 -15.48 -11.81
N LEU A 271 1.46 -15.00 -10.88
CA LEU A 271 0.51 -15.85 -10.16
C LEU A 271 -0.77 -16.04 -10.99
N MET A 272 -0.74 -16.99 -11.91
CA MET A 272 -1.83 -17.33 -12.85
C MET A 272 -3.15 -17.79 -12.19
N THR A 273 -3.15 -18.01 -10.88
CA THR A 273 -4.36 -18.31 -10.10
C THR A 273 -5.06 -17.04 -9.61
N VAL A 274 -4.39 -15.88 -9.63
CA VAL A 274 -4.92 -14.59 -9.15
C VAL A 274 -5.54 -13.83 -10.32
N THR A 275 -6.81 -14.16 -10.58
CA THR A 275 -7.66 -13.59 -11.64
C THR A 275 -8.53 -12.43 -11.15
N ASP A 276 -8.72 -12.30 -9.84
CA ASP A 276 -9.48 -11.24 -9.18
C ASP A 276 -8.64 -9.96 -9.01
N PRO A 277 -9.24 -8.75 -9.00
CA PRO A 277 -8.52 -7.49 -8.72
C PRO A 277 -7.77 -7.54 -7.39
N VAL A 278 -6.53 -7.05 -7.38
CA VAL A 278 -5.63 -7.08 -6.22
C VAL A 278 -5.60 -5.71 -5.55
N HIS A 279 -5.96 -5.65 -4.27
CA HIS A 279 -6.05 -4.41 -3.51
C HIS A 279 -4.78 -4.12 -2.69
N ASP A 280 -4.08 -5.17 -2.24
CA ASP A 280 -2.86 -5.07 -1.43
C ASP A 280 -2.01 -6.37 -1.50
N ILE A 281 -0.70 -6.26 -1.27
CA ILE A 281 0.26 -7.37 -1.27
C ILE A 281 1.34 -7.15 -0.21
N ALA A 282 1.65 -8.21 0.57
CA ALA A 282 2.70 -8.18 1.58
C ALA A 282 3.62 -9.41 1.53
N PHE A 283 4.92 -9.22 1.31
CA PHE A 283 5.93 -10.25 1.60
C PHE A 283 6.17 -10.40 3.11
N ALA A 284 6.32 -11.63 3.60
CA ALA A 284 6.59 -11.90 5.00
C ALA A 284 8.10 -11.80 5.35
N PRO A 285 8.49 -11.12 6.44
CA PRO A 285 9.86 -11.12 6.98
C PRO A 285 10.48 -12.54 7.08
N ASN A 286 11.55 -12.77 6.32
CA ASN A 286 12.15 -14.09 6.12
C ASN A 286 13.20 -14.42 7.20
N LEU A 287 12.76 -14.55 8.45
CA LEU A 287 13.62 -14.92 9.58
C LEU A 287 13.97 -16.42 9.54
N GLY A 288 14.98 -16.78 8.74
CA GLY A 288 15.55 -18.14 8.69
C GLY A 288 14.78 -19.17 7.87
N ARG A 289 13.70 -18.80 7.19
CA ARG A 289 12.96 -19.67 6.26
C ARG A 289 13.72 -19.81 4.92
N SER A 290 13.78 -21.02 4.38
CA SER A 290 14.39 -21.34 3.07
C SER A 290 13.48 -21.05 1.86
N PHE A 291 12.33 -20.43 2.11
CA PHE A 291 11.31 -20.05 1.14
C PHE A 291 10.68 -18.73 1.57
N HIS A 292 10.25 -17.93 0.59
CA HIS A 292 9.54 -16.68 0.84
C HIS A 292 8.03 -16.96 1.01
N ILE A 293 7.34 -16.09 1.75
CA ILE A 293 5.87 -16.13 1.87
C ILE A 293 5.33 -14.79 1.36
N LEU A 294 4.26 -14.84 0.57
CA LEU A 294 3.57 -13.68 0.01
C LEU A 294 2.07 -13.77 0.35
N ALA A 295 1.54 -12.75 1.00
CA ALA A 295 0.11 -12.55 1.17
C ALA A 295 -0.42 -11.65 0.05
N VAL A 296 -1.61 -11.97 -0.46
CA VAL A 296 -2.31 -11.22 -1.50
C VAL A 296 -3.75 -10.99 -1.03
N ALA A 297 -4.23 -9.75 -1.17
CA ALA A 297 -5.60 -9.34 -0.87
C ALA A 297 -6.40 -9.16 -2.17
N THR A 298 -7.38 -10.04 -2.37
CA THR A 298 -8.34 -10.02 -3.48
C THR A 298 -9.78 -10.03 -2.92
N LYS A 299 -10.74 -10.69 -3.57
CA LYS A 299 -12.04 -11.07 -2.94
C LYS A 299 -11.91 -12.05 -1.77
N ASP A 300 -10.69 -12.48 -1.48
CA ASP A 300 -10.29 -13.53 -0.55
C ASP A 300 -8.83 -13.28 -0.15
N VAL A 301 -8.41 -13.84 0.99
CA VAL A 301 -7.00 -13.77 1.43
C VAL A 301 -6.27 -14.98 0.88
N ARG A 302 -5.20 -14.77 0.10
CA ARG A 302 -4.36 -15.87 -0.42
C ARG A 302 -2.95 -15.77 0.13
N ILE A 303 -2.40 -16.91 0.57
CA ILE A 303 -1.04 -17.03 1.08
C ILE A 303 -0.28 -18.01 0.18
N PHE A 304 0.78 -17.51 -0.46
CA PHE A 304 1.67 -18.25 -1.33
C PHE A 304 3.02 -18.50 -0.65
N THR A 305 3.56 -19.70 -0.77
CA THR A 305 4.98 -19.96 -0.54
C THR A 305 5.73 -20.00 -1.86
N LEU A 306 6.87 -19.32 -1.92
CA LEU A 306 7.76 -19.27 -3.08
C LEU A 306 9.10 -19.86 -2.68
N LYS A 307 9.35 -21.10 -3.10
CA LYS A 307 10.55 -21.85 -2.78
C LYS A 307 11.51 -21.79 -3.98
N PRO A 308 12.69 -21.14 -3.87
CA PRO A 308 13.61 -21.05 -5.00
C PRO A 308 14.16 -22.44 -5.37
N LEU A 309 13.99 -22.82 -6.63
CA LEU A 309 14.60 -24.02 -7.17
C LEU A 309 16.11 -23.79 -7.30
N ARG A 310 16.92 -24.68 -6.73
CA ARG A 310 18.38 -24.62 -6.88
C ARG A 310 18.75 -24.77 -8.36
N LYS A 311 19.56 -23.86 -8.88
CA LYS A 311 20.14 -23.96 -10.23
C LYS A 311 21.03 -25.20 -10.27
N GLU A 312 20.79 -26.09 -11.24
CA GLU A 312 21.80 -27.09 -11.58
C GLU A 312 23.04 -26.38 -12.15
N LEU A 313 24.21 -26.94 -11.89
CA LEU A 313 25.53 -26.30 -12.07
C LEU A 313 25.91 -25.97 -13.53
N THR A 314 25.01 -26.24 -14.48
CA THR A 314 25.20 -26.13 -15.93
C THR A 314 24.65 -24.84 -16.55
N SER A 315 23.98 -23.95 -15.79
CA SER A 315 23.29 -22.77 -16.33
C SER A 315 23.54 -21.48 -15.53
N SER A 316 24.78 -21.01 -15.54
CA SER A 316 25.34 -19.91 -14.72
C SER A 316 24.82 -18.48 -15.00
N GLY A 317 23.66 -18.31 -15.66
CA GLY A 317 23.13 -16.97 -16.02
C GLY A 317 21.60 -16.81 -15.95
N GLY A 318 20.83 -17.87 -15.66
CA GLY A 318 19.37 -17.79 -15.61
C GLY A 318 18.82 -17.06 -14.38
N LEU A 319 17.61 -16.51 -14.50
CA LEU A 319 16.77 -16.09 -13.36
C LEU A 319 16.51 -17.27 -12.41
N THR A 320 16.18 -16.98 -11.15
CA THR A 320 15.69 -18.02 -10.24
C THR A 320 14.26 -18.42 -10.62
N LYS A 321 14.01 -19.73 -10.73
CA LYS A 321 12.67 -20.30 -10.89
C LYS A 321 12.10 -20.59 -9.52
N PHE A 322 10.81 -20.36 -9.31
CA PHE A 322 10.18 -20.62 -8.02
C PHE A 322 9.19 -21.79 -8.12
N GLU A 323 9.30 -22.70 -7.17
CA GLU A 323 8.25 -23.66 -6.87
C GLU A 323 7.20 -22.95 -6.01
N ILE A 324 6.09 -22.55 -6.64
CA ILE A 324 5.03 -21.75 -6.03
C ILE A 324 3.88 -22.66 -5.59
N HIS A 325 3.51 -22.58 -4.31
CA HIS A 325 2.35 -23.28 -3.75
C HIS A 325 1.41 -22.27 -3.08
N ILE A 326 0.09 -22.47 -3.25
CA ILE A 326 -0.93 -21.85 -2.39
C ILE A 326 -0.96 -22.68 -1.10
N VAL A 327 -0.57 -22.09 0.03
CA VAL A 327 -0.65 -22.75 1.35
C VAL A 327 -1.90 -22.39 2.13
N ALA A 328 -2.59 -21.31 1.74
CA ALA A 328 -3.91 -20.97 2.24
C ALA A 328 -4.70 -20.10 1.26
N GLN A 329 -6.02 -20.30 1.28
CA GLN A 329 -7.01 -19.45 0.64
C GLN A 329 -8.18 -19.29 1.61
N PHE A 330 -8.57 -18.06 1.94
CA PHE A 330 -9.62 -17.76 2.90
C PHE A 330 -10.64 -16.78 2.34
N ASP A 331 -11.84 -17.30 2.11
CA ASP A 331 -13.04 -16.56 1.71
C ASP A 331 -13.78 -15.93 2.90
N ASN A 332 -13.31 -16.12 4.14
CA ASN A 332 -14.15 -15.95 5.33
C ASN A 332 -14.63 -14.51 5.62
N HIS A 333 -14.07 -13.49 4.96
CA HIS A 333 -14.62 -12.13 4.98
C HIS A 333 -15.95 -12.04 4.19
N ASN A 334 -16.14 -12.87 3.16
CA ASN A 334 -17.28 -12.85 2.24
C ASN A 334 -17.48 -11.46 1.56
N SER A 335 -16.36 -10.74 1.37
CA SER A 335 -16.27 -9.37 0.85
C SER A 335 -14.89 -9.13 0.23
N GLN A 336 -14.64 -7.96 -0.34
CA GLN A 336 -13.29 -7.60 -0.77
C GLN A 336 -12.37 -7.43 0.45
N VAL A 337 -11.09 -7.78 0.27
CA VAL A 337 -10.03 -7.60 1.27
C VAL A 337 -9.17 -6.43 0.82
N TRP A 338 -9.07 -5.38 1.63
CA TRP A 338 -8.44 -4.12 1.27
C TRP A 338 -6.98 -3.99 1.69
N ARG A 339 -6.58 -4.66 2.77
CA ARG A 339 -5.20 -4.65 3.28
C ARG A 339 -4.76 -6.00 3.80
N VAL A 340 -3.48 -6.31 3.64
CA VAL A 340 -2.77 -7.45 4.23
C VAL A 340 -1.45 -6.99 4.85
N SER A 341 -1.19 -7.35 6.10
CA SER A 341 0.02 -6.92 6.80
C SER A 341 0.61 -8.04 7.67
N TRP A 342 1.92 -8.26 7.53
CA TRP A 342 2.65 -9.23 8.35
C TRP A 342 3.15 -8.60 9.64
N ASN A 343 3.15 -9.36 10.73
CA ASN A 343 3.94 -9.00 11.90
C ASN A 343 5.45 -9.01 11.55
N ILE A 344 6.27 -8.31 12.35
CA ILE A 344 7.71 -8.14 12.13
C ILE A 344 8.51 -9.48 12.01
N THR A 345 7.94 -10.60 12.46
CA THR A 345 8.55 -11.94 12.35
C THR A 345 8.07 -12.75 11.15
N GLY A 346 7.08 -12.29 10.38
CA GLY A 346 6.50 -13.03 9.26
C GLY A 346 5.80 -14.33 9.66
N THR A 347 5.21 -14.37 10.87
CA THR A 347 4.55 -15.54 11.46
C THR A 347 3.04 -15.38 11.67
N VAL A 348 2.54 -14.14 11.68
CA VAL A 348 1.11 -13.81 11.79
C VAL A 348 0.78 -12.79 10.71
N LEU A 349 -0.28 -13.08 9.95
CA LEU A 349 -0.88 -12.18 8.97
C LEU A 349 -2.11 -11.50 9.57
N ALA A 350 -2.28 -10.21 9.36
CA ALA A 350 -3.54 -9.50 9.53
C ALA A 350 -4.16 -9.22 8.14
N SER A 351 -5.48 -9.36 8.02
CA SER A 351 -6.25 -8.93 6.85
C SER A 351 -7.49 -8.13 7.27
N SER A 352 -7.93 -7.19 6.43
CA SER A 352 -9.16 -6.41 6.64
C SER A 352 -10.00 -6.31 5.36
N GLY A 353 -11.33 -6.32 5.50
CA GLY A 353 -12.27 -6.24 4.38
C GLY A 353 -13.55 -5.46 4.72
N ASP A 354 -14.49 -5.39 3.78
CA ASP A 354 -15.77 -4.68 3.96
C ASP A 354 -16.66 -5.27 5.06
N ASP A 355 -16.38 -6.49 5.54
CA ASP A 355 -17.04 -7.11 6.70
C ASP A 355 -16.80 -6.37 8.03
N GLY A 356 -16.02 -5.27 8.02
CA GLY A 356 -15.73 -4.43 9.18
C GLY A 356 -14.90 -5.16 10.24
N CYS A 357 -14.24 -6.27 9.85
CA CYS A 357 -13.46 -7.11 10.73
C CYS A 357 -11.99 -7.14 10.27
N VAL A 358 -11.07 -7.10 11.25
CA VAL A 358 -9.67 -7.46 11.05
C VAL A 358 -9.49 -8.89 11.52
N ARG A 359 -8.93 -9.75 10.67
CA ARG A 359 -8.72 -11.18 10.95
C ARG A 359 -7.24 -11.47 11.06
N LEU A 360 -6.87 -12.23 12.09
CA LEU A 360 -5.50 -12.67 12.34
C LEU A 360 -5.35 -14.14 11.92
N TRP A 361 -4.30 -14.45 11.16
CA TRP A 361 -4.03 -15.78 10.62
C TRP A 361 -2.64 -16.25 11.03
N LYS A 362 -2.53 -17.52 11.40
CA LYS A 362 -1.27 -18.14 11.83
C LYS A 362 -1.18 -19.58 11.34
N ALA A 363 0.00 -19.99 10.87
CA ALA A 363 0.31 -21.40 10.62
C ALA A 363 0.45 -22.19 11.93
N ASN A 364 0.03 -23.47 11.92
CA ASN A 364 0.46 -24.44 12.91
C ASN A 364 1.84 -25.05 12.52
N TYR A 365 2.32 -26.02 13.30
CA TYR A 365 3.59 -26.74 13.04
C TYR A 365 3.55 -27.69 11.82
N MET A 366 2.44 -27.73 11.08
CA MET A 366 2.22 -28.52 9.86
C MET A 366 1.88 -27.61 8.66
N ASP A 367 2.27 -26.33 8.73
CA ASP A 367 1.99 -25.26 7.76
C ASP A 367 0.50 -25.03 7.42
N ASN A 368 -0.43 -25.61 8.19
CA ASN A 368 -1.86 -25.41 8.07
C ASN A 368 -2.24 -24.09 8.76
N TRP A 369 -2.67 -23.11 7.95
CA TRP A 369 -3.08 -21.78 8.40
C TRP A 369 -4.48 -21.80 9.00
N LYS A 370 -4.67 -21.10 10.12
CA LYS A 370 -5.98 -20.90 10.75
C LYS A 370 -6.17 -19.46 11.18
N CYS A 371 -7.43 -19.01 11.19
CA CYS A 371 -7.80 -17.78 11.85
C CYS A 371 -7.64 -17.96 13.38
N THR A 372 -6.86 -17.09 14.02
CA THR A 372 -6.57 -17.13 15.46
C THR A 372 -7.31 -16.05 16.25
N GLY A 373 -7.89 -15.06 15.57
CA GLY A 373 -8.66 -13.99 16.20
C GLY A 373 -9.36 -13.12 15.17
N ILE A 374 -10.53 -12.60 15.54
CA ILE A 374 -11.31 -11.65 14.75
C ILE A 374 -11.56 -10.43 15.64
N LEU A 375 -11.19 -9.25 15.16
CA LEU A 375 -11.38 -7.96 15.82
C LEU A 375 -12.42 -7.17 15.02
N LYS A 376 -13.49 -6.68 15.65
CA LYS A 376 -14.45 -5.79 14.99
C LYS A 376 -14.05 -4.32 15.16
N GLY A 377 -14.59 -3.42 14.33
CA GLY A 377 -14.29 -1.99 14.35
C GLY A 377 -14.47 -1.25 15.69
N ASN A 378 -15.15 -1.86 16.67
CA ASN A 378 -15.20 -1.37 18.06
C ASN A 378 -14.00 -1.79 18.94
N GLY A 379 -12.97 -2.42 18.35
CA GLY A 379 -11.80 -2.95 19.05
C GLY A 379 -12.06 -4.22 19.88
N SER A 380 -13.29 -4.73 19.93
CA SER A 380 -13.59 -5.95 20.70
C SER A 380 -13.17 -7.21 19.93
N PRO A 381 -12.55 -8.20 20.61
CA PRO A 381 -12.39 -9.52 20.04
C PRO A 381 -13.76 -10.20 19.94
N VAL A 382 -14.04 -10.83 18.82
CA VAL A 382 -15.22 -11.67 18.66
C VAL A 382 -14.98 -12.97 19.43
N ASN A 383 -15.42 -13.00 20.69
CA ASN A 383 -15.50 -14.23 21.49
C ASN A 383 -16.62 -15.14 20.93
N GLY A 384 -16.37 -15.71 19.76
CA GLY A 384 -17.21 -16.67 19.06
C GLY A 384 -16.42 -17.95 18.80
N SER A 385 -16.88 -19.06 19.38
CA SER A 385 -16.28 -20.38 19.22
C SER A 385 -16.20 -20.83 17.76
N SER A 386 -15.19 -21.63 17.44
CA SER A 386 -15.16 -22.44 16.23
C SER A 386 -16.26 -23.52 16.25
N GLN A 387 -17.51 -23.15 15.96
CA GLN A 387 -18.57 -24.12 15.70
C GLN A 387 -18.40 -24.69 14.29
N GLN A 388 -18.15 -25.99 14.23
CA GLN A 388 -18.18 -26.74 12.99
C GLN A 388 -19.62 -26.79 12.47
N GLY A 389 -19.82 -26.48 11.20
CA GLY A 389 -21.13 -26.63 10.55
C GLY A 389 -21.48 -28.10 10.38
N ILE A 390 -22.16 -28.68 11.36
CA ILE A 390 -22.84 -29.97 11.21
C ILE A 390 -24.31 -29.68 10.86
N PHE A 391 -24.70 -30.03 9.65
CA PHE A 391 -26.11 -30.03 9.25
C PHE A 391 -26.87 -31.13 10.01
N ASN A 392 -28.03 -30.79 10.54
CA ASN A 392 -29.18 -31.71 10.56
C ASN A 392 -30.48 -30.91 10.70
N ALA A 393 -31.52 -31.37 10.00
CA ALA A 393 -32.85 -30.75 10.02
C ALA A 393 -33.86 -31.69 10.68
N SER A 394 -34.79 -31.14 11.47
CA SER A 394 -36.02 -31.83 11.87
C SER A 394 -37.13 -30.83 12.25
N LEU A 395 -38.38 -31.28 12.13
CA LEU A 395 -39.60 -30.48 12.32
C LEU A 395 -39.93 -30.24 13.80
N GLY A 396 -40.62 -29.13 14.08
CA GLY A 396 -41.36 -28.89 15.33
C GLY A 396 -42.25 -27.65 15.20
N SER A 397 -43.56 -27.77 15.45
CA SER A 397 -44.55 -26.72 15.19
C SER A 397 -45.40 -26.40 16.42
N ALA A 398 -45.65 -25.11 16.67
CA ALA A 398 -46.76 -24.59 17.48
C ALA A 398 -47.04 -23.11 17.12
N ASN A 399 -48.29 -22.66 17.24
CA ASN A 399 -48.76 -21.32 16.85
C ASN A 399 -49.32 -20.55 18.06
N THR A 400 -49.28 -19.20 18.04
CA THR A 400 -50.46 -18.27 17.99
C THR A 400 -50.22 -16.88 18.61
N SER A 401 -50.90 -15.87 18.04
CA SER A 401 -51.32 -14.53 18.57
C SER A 401 -50.35 -13.68 19.43
N LEU A 402 -49.92 -12.48 19.02
CA LEU A 402 -50.63 -11.23 18.60
C LEU A 402 -51.18 -10.35 19.75
N GLN A 403 -50.51 -9.22 20.02
CA GLN A 403 -51.12 -7.89 19.82
C GLN A 403 -50.06 -6.76 19.76
N ASN A 404 -50.46 -5.57 19.27
CA ASN A 404 -49.57 -4.46 18.90
C ASN A 404 -49.60 -3.28 19.88
N SER A 405 -48.50 -2.54 19.96
CA SER A 405 -48.54 -1.07 20.10
C SER A 405 -47.36 -0.43 19.36
N LEU A 406 -47.61 0.64 18.62
CA LEU A 406 -46.67 1.24 17.66
C LEU A 406 -45.74 2.28 18.31
N ASN A 407 -44.50 2.36 17.81
CA ASN A 407 -43.83 3.64 17.58
C ASN A 407 -42.74 3.47 16.50
N GLY A 408 -42.82 4.26 15.42
CA GLY A 408 -41.65 4.56 14.57
C GLY A 408 -40.77 5.62 15.26
N SER A 409 -39.58 5.94 14.79
CA SER A 409 -38.89 5.65 13.52
C SER A 409 -37.36 5.85 13.75
N SER A 410 -36.42 5.62 12.83
CA SER A 410 -36.46 5.25 11.41
C SER A 410 -35.28 4.31 11.08
N ALA A 411 -35.45 3.42 10.09
CA ALA A 411 -34.41 2.47 9.68
C ALA A 411 -33.85 2.81 8.29
N SER A 412 -32.73 3.51 8.24
CA SER A 412 -32.03 3.87 6.98
C SER A 412 -31.28 2.67 6.40
N ARG A 413 -31.98 1.85 5.61
CA ARG A 413 -31.34 0.88 4.69
C ARG A 413 -30.70 1.64 3.53
N TYR A 414 -29.39 1.80 3.56
CA TYR A 414 -28.63 2.26 2.41
C TYR A 414 -28.45 1.11 1.41
N PHE A 415 -29.29 1.11 0.36
CA PHE A 415 -29.00 0.40 -0.88
C PHE A 415 -27.82 1.11 -1.57
N PHE A 416 -26.78 0.36 -1.90
CA PHE A 416 -25.72 0.84 -2.79
C PHE A 416 -26.12 0.57 -4.25
N PRO A 417 -26.30 1.60 -5.11
CA PRO A 417 -26.22 1.40 -6.55
C PRO A 417 -24.76 1.15 -6.95
N PRO A 418 -24.48 0.35 -7.98
CA PRO A 418 -23.15 0.29 -8.57
C PRO A 418 -22.82 1.65 -9.20
N LEU A 419 -21.70 2.25 -8.82
CA LEU A 419 -21.21 3.49 -9.41
C LEU A 419 -20.11 3.20 -10.42
N ASP A 420 -20.41 3.41 -11.70
CA ASP A 420 -19.44 3.38 -12.78
C ASP A 420 -18.38 4.49 -12.65
N SER A 421 -17.20 4.22 -13.21
CA SER A 421 -16.10 5.19 -13.25
C SER A 421 -16.36 6.31 -14.27
N PRO A 422 -16.04 7.58 -13.95
CA PRO A 422 -16.31 8.70 -14.84
C PRO A 422 -15.37 8.73 -16.04
N ARG A 423 -15.88 8.36 -17.22
CA ARG A 423 -15.18 8.56 -18.51
C ARG A 423 -15.60 9.86 -19.20
N ALA A 424 -14.63 10.71 -19.48
CA ALA A 424 -14.72 11.75 -20.51
C ALA A 424 -13.31 11.98 -21.11
N GLY A 425 -13.13 12.05 -22.43
CA GLY A 425 -14.07 11.77 -23.51
C GLY A 425 -13.45 12.08 -24.88
N SER A 426 -13.92 11.44 -25.95
CA SER A 426 -13.46 11.72 -27.31
C SER A 426 -14.59 11.60 -28.34
N ARG A 427 -14.58 12.56 -29.28
CA ARG A 427 -15.38 12.63 -30.52
C ARG A 427 -15.32 11.29 -31.31
N TRP A 428 -16.30 10.92 -32.16
CA TRP A 428 -17.11 11.76 -33.07
C TRP A 428 -18.40 11.08 -33.58
N SER A 429 -19.12 11.80 -34.45
CA SER A 429 -20.05 11.33 -35.51
C SER A 429 -21.36 10.58 -35.15
N SER A 430 -22.45 11.18 -35.63
CA SER A 430 -23.82 10.67 -35.66
C SER A 430 -24.11 9.78 -36.88
N HIS A 431 -24.86 8.69 -36.68
CA HIS A 431 -25.99 8.26 -37.54
C HIS A 431 -26.95 7.38 -36.73
N ALA A 432 -28.15 7.13 -37.24
CA ALA A 432 -29.21 6.40 -36.53
C ALA A 432 -29.81 5.28 -37.39
N GLN A 433 -30.31 4.20 -36.77
CA GLN A 433 -31.67 3.63 -36.97
C GLN A 433 -31.91 2.29 -36.23
N LEU A 434 -33.05 2.23 -35.54
CA LEU A 434 -34.08 1.16 -35.47
C LEU A 434 -33.72 -0.36 -35.34
N LEU A 435 -34.45 -1.01 -34.41
CA LEU A 435 -34.80 -2.45 -34.29
C LEU A 435 -36.35 -2.58 -34.44
N PRO A 436 -37.02 -3.76 -34.40
CA PRO A 436 -36.63 -5.20 -34.36
C PRO A 436 -37.27 -5.96 -35.58
N PRO A 437 -37.79 -7.23 -35.58
CA PRO A 437 -37.64 -8.46 -34.75
C PRO A 437 -37.28 -9.76 -35.56
N PRO A 438 -37.18 -10.99 -34.98
CA PRO A 438 -36.74 -12.25 -35.65
C PRO A 438 -37.90 -13.19 -36.10
N PRO A 439 -37.64 -14.37 -36.72
CA PRO A 439 -37.83 -15.66 -35.98
C PRO A 439 -37.07 -16.97 -36.44
N LEU A 440 -36.84 -17.89 -35.47
CA LEU A 440 -37.02 -19.38 -35.47
C LEU A 440 -36.22 -20.41 -36.35
N ILE A 441 -35.82 -21.55 -35.70
CA ILE A 441 -35.93 -23.00 -36.13
C ILE A 441 -35.02 -23.52 -37.29
N GLU A 442 -34.44 -24.75 -37.32
CA GLU A 442 -34.27 -25.91 -36.40
C GLU A 442 -33.14 -26.88 -36.86
N HIS A 443 -32.68 -27.78 -35.96
CA HIS A 443 -32.02 -29.09 -36.23
C HIS A 443 -30.74 -29.14 -37.11
N SER A 444 -29.92 -30.21 -37.12
CA SER A 444 -30.01 -31.57 -36.53
C SER A 444 -28.72 -32.01 -35.83
N CYS A 445 -28.73 -33.21 -35.24
CA CYS A 445 -27.56 -33.91 -34.71
C CYS A 445 -26.73 -34.58 -35.83
N ASP A 446 -25.49 -34.97 -35.48
CA ASP A 446 -25.12 -36.39 -35.42
C ASP A 446 -23.87 -36.58 -34.53
N ALA A 447 -23.60 -37.83 -34.14
CA ALA A 447 -22.50 -38.21 -33.27
C ALA A 447 -21.74 -39.41 -33.86
N ASP A 448 -20.45 -39.57 -33.54
CA ASP A 448 -19.84 -40.89 -33.62
C ASP A 448 -18.65 -41.09 -32.65
N THR A 449 -18.19 -42.34 -32.56
CA THR A 449 -17.54 -42.92 -31.38
C THR A 449 -16.23 -43.63 -31.73
N ALA A 450 -15.16 -43.42 -30.96
CA ALA A 450 -14.03 -44.35 -30.94
C ALA A 450 -13.20 -44.25 -29.64
N ASN A 451 -12.78 -45.40 -29.12
CA ASN A 451 -11.75 -45.53 -28.08
C ASN A 451 -10.40 -45.91 -28.72
N LEU A 452 -9.29 -45.65 -28.01
CA LEU A 452 -8.03 -46.44 -27.91
C LEU A 452 -6.92 -45.52 -27.34
N GLN A 453 -5.93 -45.90 -26.52
CA GLN A 453 -5.70 -46.86 -25.43
C GLN A 453 -4.16 -46.81 -25.18
N TYR A 454 -3.70 -46.89 -23.92
CA TYR A 454 -2.29 -46.71 -23.54
C TYR A 454 -1.33 -47.79 -24.08
N PRO A 455 -0.01 -47.50 -24.14
CA PRO A 455 0.87 -48.19 -23.17
C PRO A 455 2.06 -47.38 -22.59
N HIS A 456 2.34 -47.62 -21.30
CA HIS A 456 3.66 -47.53 -20.65
C HIS A 456 4.31 -48.95 -20.61
N PRO A 457 5.48 -49.23 -19.97
CA PRO A 457 6.61 -48.40 -19.51
C PRO A 457 7.99 -48.92 -20.02
N ARG A 458 9.12 -48.36 -19.54
CA ARG A 458 10.30 -49.18 -19.12
C ARG A 458 11.28 -48.41 -18.19
N ARG A 459 11.89 -49.13 -17.24
CA ARG A 459 12.93 -48.67 -16.31
C ARG A 459 14.34 -49.01 -16.83
N ARG A 460 15.37 -48.33 -16.33
CA ARG A 460 16.71 -48.92 -16.07
C ARG A 460 17.43 -48.19 -14.91
N CYS A 461 18.31 -48.90 -14.20
CA CYS A 461 19.07 -48.40 -13.05
C CYS A 461 20.55 -48.85 -13.14
N VAL A 462 21.50 -47.92 -13.00
CA VAL A 462 22.94 -48.10 -12.68
C VAL A 462 23.42 -46.77 -12.06
N SER A 463 24.16 -46.59 -10.96
CA SER A 463 24.69 -47.41 -9.83
C SER A 463 26.21 -47.59 -9.72
N ARG A 464 26.82 -46.93 -8.72
CA ARG A 464 28.20 -47.10 -8.16
C ARG A 464 29.40 -46.74 -9.06
N PRO A 465 30.62 -46.51 -8.49
CA PRO A 465 31.00 -46.23 -7.09
C PRO A 465 31.88 -44.96 -6.90
N LEU A 466 32.30 -44.69 -5.65
CA LEU A 466 33.32 -43.70 -5.23
C LEU A 466 34.71 -44.34 -5.06
N ASN A 467 35.77 -43.55 -5.31
CA ASN A 467 37.18 -43.64 -4.83
C ASN A 467 38.01 -42.61 -5.66
N LEU A 468 39.15 -42.02 -5.24
CA LEU A 468 39.77 -41.79 -3.91
C LEU A 468 40.74 -40.58 -4.00
N LEU A 469 41.31 -40.17 -2.86
CA LEU A 469 42.29 -39.09 -2.59
C LEU A 469 43.67 -39.26 -3.34
N PRO A 470 44.65 -38.30 -3.32
CA PRO A 470 44.86 -37.21 -2.34
C PRO A 470 45.37 -35.84 -2.88
N GLU A 471 45.89 -35.04 -1.92
CA GLU A 471 46.86 -33.92 -1.94
C GLU A 471 47.79 -33.83 -3.17
N ASN A 472 48.39 -32.67 -3.53
CA ASN A 472 49.21 -31.83 -2.65
C ASN A 472 49.61 -30.46 -3.29
N GLU A 473 50.08 -29.51 -2.46
CA GLU A 473 50.91 -28.30 -2.78
C GLU A 473 50.46 -27.28 -3.88
N GLY A 474 50.90 -26.01 -3.88
CA GLY A 474 51.68 -25.31 -2.86
C GLY A 474 52.76 -24.33 -3.38
N VAL A 475 52.39 -23.26 -4.11
CA VAL A 475 53.12 -21.97 -4.29
C VAL A 475 52.09 -20.89 -4.62
#